data_AF-U4TG08-F1
#
_entry.id   AF-U4TG08-F1
#
_cell.length_a   1.000
_cell.length_b   1.000
_cell.length_c   1.000
_cell.angle_alpha   90.00
_cell.angle_beta   90.00
_cell.angle_gamma   90.00
#
_symmetry.space_group_name_H-M   'P 1'
#
loop_
_entity.id
_entity.type
_entity.pdbx_description
1 polymer ?
#
loop_
_entity_poly.entity_id
_entity_poly.type
_entity_poly.pdbx_seq_one_letter_code
_entity_poly.pdbx_strand_id
1 'polypeptide(L)'
;MAKKNALAGIKNPATTPAAASFISEADTEKRPGRPASKGETKSRRTNILFKPSTYEDLQTLALLKRTSVNELLNQLAEEAVAQNRSDIDRFNNDF
;
A
#
# COMPACT_ATOMS: atom_id res chain seq x y z
N MET A 1 -17.44 -26.73 42.08
CA MET A 1 -18.25 -25.77 42.86
C MET A 1 -17.53 -24.42 42.89
N ALA A 2 -18.30 -23.33 42.78
CA ALA A 2 -17.87 -21.93 42.70
C ALA A 2 -17.09 -21.45 43.95
N LYS A 3 -16.27 -20.38 43.91
CA LYS A 3 -16.68 -18.95 43.96
C LYS A 3 -15.51 -18.10 43.39
N LYS A 4 -15.68 -17.31 42.33
CA LYS A 4 -16.13 -15.90 42.30
C LYS A 4 -15.55 -15.06 43.45
N ASN A 5 -14.61 -14.18 43.11
CA ASN A 5 -14.41 -12.91 43.82
C ASN A 5 -14.32 -11.77 42.79
N ALA A 6 -15.22 -10.81 42.98
CA ALA A 6 -15.41 -9.63 42.18
C ALA A 6 -14.71 -8.43 42.84
N LEU A 7 -14.23 -7.50 42.02
CA LEU A 7 -14.12 -6.07 42.33
C LEU A 7 -14.14 -5.36 40.97
N ALA A 8 -15.31 -5.02 40.43
CA ALA A 8 -16.13 -3.86 40.75
C ALA A 8 -15.35 -2.53 40.62
N GLY A 9 -15.70 -1.75 39.58
CA GLY A 9 -15.67 -0.30 39.68
C GLY A 9 -14.82 0.45 38.66
N ILE A 10 -15.26 0.52 37.40
CA ILE A 10 -15.20 1.78 36.66
C ILE A 10 -16.59 2.02 36.06
N LYS A 11 -17.40 2.79 36.80
CA LYS A 11 -18.61 3.41 36.28
C LYS A 11 -18.14 4.54 35.35
N ASN A 12 -18.39 4.42 34.05
CA ASN A 12 -18.32 5.57 33.15
C ASN A 12 -19.73 6.12 32.93
N PRO A 13 -20.09 7.27 33.52
CA PRO A 13 -21.28 8.02 33.16
C PRO A 13 -20.91 9.04 32.08
N ALA A 14 -21.30 8.80 30.83
CA ALA A 14 -21.47 9.85 29.83
C ALA A 14 -22.30 9.29 28.67
N THR A 15 -23.58 9.07 28.95
CA THR A 15 -24.63 8.91 27.93
C THR A 15 -24.69 10.20 27.12
N THR A 16 -23.96 10.24 26.01
CA THR A 16 -24.10 11.31 25.03
C THR A 16 -25.26 10.91 24.11
N PRO A 17 -26.36 11.69 24.03
CA PRO A 17 -27.55 11.28 23.28
C PRO A 17 -27.34 11.26 21.75
N ALA A 18 -26.17 11.69 21.27
CA ALA A 18 -25.83 11.72 19.85
C ALA A 18 -25.29 10.39 19.29
N ALA A 19 -24.96 9.40 20.14
CA ALA A 19 -24.40 8.11 19.69
C ALA A 19 -25.48 7.04 19.39
N ALA A 20 -26.74 7.29 19.74
CA ALA A 20 -27.80 6.28 19.68
C ALA A 20 -28.65 6.33 18.38
N SER A 21 -28.36 7.22 17.43
CA SER A 21 -29.23 7.47 16.27
C SER A 21 -28.60 7.19 14.90
N PHE A 22 -27.38 6.62 14.84
CA PHE A 22 -26.68 6.38 13.57
C PHE A 22 -26.35 4.91 13.28
N ILE A 23 -26.81 3.97 14.10
CA ILE A 23 -26.71 2.55 13.74
C ILE A 23 -27.94 2.19 12.92
N SER A 24 -27.97 2.68 11.69
CA SER A 24 -28.82 2.14 10.64
C SER A 24 -28.27 0.78 10.21
N GLU A 25 -29.18 -0.16 9.99
CA GLU A 25 -28.96 -1.56 9.65
C GLU A 25 -27.89 -1.75 8.57
N ALA A 26 -27.14 -2.84 8.69
CA ALA A 26 -26.05 -3.20 7.78
C ALA A 26 -26.58 -3.32 6.34
N ASP A 27 -26.30 -2.28 5.57
CA ASP A 27 -26.54 -2.21 4.14
C ASP A 27 -25.73 -3.31 3.45
N THR A 28 -26.39 -4.46 3.21
CA THR A 28 -25.84 -5.61 2.49
C THR A 28 -26.07 -5.48 0.99
N GLU A 29 -26.09 -4.25 0.49
CA GLU A 29 -26.07 -4.01 -0.95
C GLU A 29 -24.67 -4.26 -1.50
N LYS A 30 -24.57 -5.25 -2.40
CA LYS A 30 -23.40 -5.46 -3.26
C LYS A 30 -23.17 -4.20 -4.08
N ARG A 31 -22.35 -3.29 -3.56
CA ARG A 31 -21.80 -2.17 -4.33
C ARG A 31 -21.12 -2.77 -5.57
N PRO A 32 -21.43 -2.29 -6.78
CA PRO A 32 -20.77 -2.77 -7.98
C PRO A 32 -19.26 -2.51 -7.83
N GLY A 33 -18.47 -3.59 -7.81
CA GLY A 33 -17.02 -3.51 -7.73
C GLY A 33 -16.46 -2.68 -8.89
N ARG A 34 -15.32 -2.03 -8.66
CA ARG A 34 -14.60 -1.28 -9.71
C ARG A 34 -14.44 -2.18 -10.94
N PRO A 35 -14.81 -1.71 -12.15
CA PRO A 35 -14.69 -2.52 -13.36
C PRO A 35 -13.23 -2.95 -13.57
N ALA A 36 -13.05 -4.18 -14.07
CA ALA A 36 -11.73 -4.71 -14.38
C ALA A 36 -11.06 -3.82 -15.43
N SER A 37 -10.06 -3.05 -14.99
CA SER A 37 -9.23 -2.23 -15.86
C SER A 37 -8.33 -3.16 -16.70
N LYS A 38 -8.37 -2.98 -18.02
CA LYS A 38 -7.43 -3.62 -18.98
C LYS A 38 -6.03 -2.99 -18.96
N GLY A 39 -5.80 -1.94 -18.16
CA GLY A 39 -4.47 -1.40 -17.92
C GLY A 39 -3.65 -2.37 -17.06
N GLU A 40 -2.32 -2.29 -17.16
CA GLU A 40 -1.38 -2.99 -16.30
C GLU A 40 -1.63 -2.55 -14.84
N THR A 41 -2.55 -3.25 -14.17
CA THR A 41 -3.14 -2.78 -12.90
C THR A 41 -2.37 -3.30 -11.68
N LYS A 42 -1.38 -4.18 -11.88
CA LYS A 42 -0.75 -4.91 -10.78
C LYS A 42 0.75 -4.70 -10.76
N SER A 43 1.19 -3.87 -9.82
CA SER A 43 2.60 -3.80 -9.41
C SER A 43 3.08 -5.20 -9.04
N ARG A 44 4.21 -5.62 -9.59
CA ARG A 44 4.89 -6.85 -9.17
C ARG A 44 5.87 -6.50 -8.06
N ARG A 45 5.84 -7.27 -6.96
CA ARG A 45 6.79 -7.10 -5.87
C ARG A 45 8.09 -7.81 -6.21
N THR A 46 9.19 -7.08 -6.20
CA THR A 46 10.54 -7.61 -6.44
C THR A 46 11.41 -7.27 -5.25
N ASN A 47 12.18 -8.25 -4.77
CA ASN A 47 13.18 -8.03 -3.72
C ASN A 47 14.51 -7.69 -4.39
N ILE A 48 15.08 -6.54 -4.06
CA ILE A 48 16.36 -6.06 -4.60
C ILE A 48 17.34 -5.94 -3.44
N LEU A 49 18.57 -6.39 -3.66
CA LEU A 49 19.65 -6.27 -2.70
C LEU A 49 20.48 -5.02 -3.01
N PHE A 50 20.62 -4.14 -2.01
CA PHE A 50 21.48 -2.96 -2.07
C PHE A 50 22.56 -3.02 -1.01
N LYS A 51 23.68 -2.32 -1.25
CA LYS A 51 24.62 -1.99 -0.18
C LYS A 51 23.93 -1.05 0.82
N PRO A 52 24.19 -1.17 2.14
CA PRO A 52 23.56 -0.34 3.15
C PRO A 52 23.73 1.17 2.87
N SER A 53 24.94 1.61 2.55
CA SER A 53 25.23 3.02 2.24
C SER A 53 24.41 3.55 1.05
N THR A 54 24.32 2.76 -0.03
CA THR A 54 23.53 3.13 -1.21
C THR A 54 22.05 3.23 -0.88
N TYR A 55 21.54 2.36 -0.01
CA TYR A 55 20.13 2.42 0.39
C TYR A 55 19.83 3.67 1.23
N GLU A 56 20.73 4.07 2.13
CA GLU A 56 20.63 5.32 2.90
C GLU A 56 20.63 6.56 1.98
N ASP A 57 21.51 6.58 0.98
CA ASP A 57 21.55 7.64 -0.03
C ASP A 57 20.26 7.70 -0.85
N LEU A 58 19.71 6.53 -1.23
CA LEU A 58 18.42 6.45 -1.95
C LEU A 58 17.25 6.97 -1.11
N GLN A 59 17.24 6.71 0.21
CA GLN A 59 16.23 7.25 1.11
C GLN A 59 16.32 8.77 1.19
N THR A 60 17.53 9.31 1.34
CA THR A 60 17.78 10.75 1.34
C THR A 60 17.33 11.39 0.02
N LEU A 61 17.68 10.75 -1.10
CA LEU A 61 17.31 11.24 -2.44
C LEU A 61 15.79 11.22 -2.65
N ALA A 62 15.09 10.19 -2.17
CA ALA A 62 13.63 10.11 -2.22
C ALA A 62 12.98 11.25 -1.41
N LEU A 63 13.51 11.55 -0.22
CA LEU A 63 13.07 12.68 0.60
C LEU A 63 13.27 14.03 -0.10
N LEU A 64 14.44 14.26 -0.70
CA LEU A 64 14.75 15.48 -1.46
C LEU A 64 13.77 15.67 -2.63
N LYS A 65 13.47 14.59 -3.35
CA LYS A 65 12.55 14.59 -4.50
C LYS A 65 11.07 14.52 -4.09
N ARG A 66 10.75 14.52 -2.78
CA ARG A 66 9.38 14.37 -2.24
C ARG A 66 8.64 13.17 -2.82
N THR A 67 9.35 12.07 -3.00
CA THR A 67 8.83 10.83 -3.58
C THR A 67 9.20 9.62 -2.71
N SER A 68 8.73 8.44 -3.08
CA SER A 68 9.12 7.19 -2.42
C SER A 68 10.34 6.56 -3.10
N VAL A 69 11.10 5.74 -2.37
CA VAL A 69 12.20 4.96 -2.97
C VAL A 69 11.68 4.06 -4.08
N ASN A 70 10.48 3.48 -3.92
CA ASN A 70 9.87 2.63 -4.94
C ASN A 70 9.58 3.41 -6.23
N GLU A 71 9.04 4.61 -6.10
CA GLU A 71 8.75 5.48 -7.25
C GLU A 71 10.04 5.92 -7.94
N LEU A 72 11.06 6.28 -7.18
CA LEU A 72 12.38 6.62 -7.71
C LEU A 72 12.98 5.45 -8.52
N LEU A 73 12.88 4.23 -8.01
CA LEU A 73 13.38 3.03 -8.69
C LEU A 73 12.58 2.71 -9.95
N ASN A 74 11.26 2.88 -9.93
CA ASN A 74 10.41 2.69 -11.11
C ASN A 74 10.79 3.68 -12.22
N GLN A 75 10.95 4.96 -11.89
CA GLN A 75 11.37 5.98 -12.86
C GLN A 75 12.73 5.67 -13.48
N LEU A 76 13.70 5.25 -12.67
CA LEU A 76 15.01 4.84 -13.15
C LEU A 76 14.93 3.60 -14.06
N ALA A 77 14.08 2.63 -13.71
CA ALA A 77 13.88 1.43 -14.52
C ALA A 77 13.19 1.75 -15.86
N GLU A 78 12.19 2.62 -15.86
CA GLU A 78 11.51 3.10 -17.07
C GLU A 78 12.49 3.81 -18.01
N GLU A 79 13.33 4.69 -17.47
CA GLU A 79 14.36 5.40 -18.24
C GLU A 79 15.37 4.42 -18.84
N ALA A 80 15.86 3.46 -18.04
CA ALA A 80 16.79 2.44 -18.52
C ALA A 80 16.17 1.57 -19.63
N VAL A 81 14.91 1.16 -19.50
CA VAL A 81 14.22 0.39 -20.55
C VAL A 81 14.01 1.23 -21.81
N ALA A 82 13.63 2.50 -21.67
CA ALA A 82 13.43 3.40 -22.80
C ALA A 82 14.72 3.62 -23.59
N GLN A 83 15.85 3.81 -22.91
CA GLN A 83 17.16 4.00 -23.54
C GLN A 83 17.66 2.76 -24.28
N ASN A 84 17.30 1.56 -23.83
CA ASN A 84 17.75 0.29 -24.41
C ASN A 84 16.67 -0.40 -25.25
N ARG A 85 15.60 0.32 -25.63
CA ARG A 85 14.44 -0.29 -26.28
C ARG A 85 14.80 -0.97 -27.60
N SER A 86 15.67 -0.36 -28.39
CA SER A 86 16.15 -0.93 -29.66
C SER A 86 16.89 -2.25 -29.47
N ASP A 87 17.69 -2.37 -28.41
CA ASP A 87 18.47 -3.57 -28.15
C ASP A 87 17.59 -4.70 -27.63
N ILE A 88 16.60 -4.37 -26.81
CA ILE A 88 15.57 -5.32 -26.34
C ILE A 88 14.76 -5.83 -27.53
N ASP A 89 14.30 -4.94 -28.42
CA ASP A 89 13.51 -5.32 -29.59
C ASP A 89 14.36 -6.16 -30.56
N ARG A 90 15.66 -5.85 -30.74
CA ARG A 90 16.58 -6.69 -31.52
C ARG A 90 16.73 -8.08 -30.91
N PHE A 91 17.01 -8.16 -29.61
CA PHE A 91 17.15 -9.44 -28.92
C PHE A 91 15.90 -10.33 -29.05
N ASN A 92 14.71 -9.73 -28.94
CA ASN A 92 13.44 -10.46 -29.05
C ASN A 92 13.07 -10.87 -30.49
N ASN A 93 13.70 -10.28 -31.51
CA ASN A 93 13.46 -10.66 -32.91
C ASN A 93 14.48 -11.69 -33.40
N ASP A 94 15.68 -11.71 -32.79
CA ASP A 94 16.75 -12.66 -33.11
C ASP A 94 16.58 -14.03 -32.41
N PHE A 95 15.69 -14.13 -31.41
CA PHE A 95 15.39 -15.34 -30.62
C PHE A 95 13.88 -15.57 -30.48
#